data_AF-A0AAW4VSS4-F1
#
_entry.id   AF-A0AAW4VSS4-F1
#
_cell.length_a   1.000
_cell.length_b   1.000
_cell.length_c   1.000
_cell.angle_alpha   90.00
_cell.angle_beta   90.00
_cell.angle_gamma   90.00
#
_symmetry.space_group_name_H-M   'P 1'
#
loop_
_entity.id
_entity.type
_entity.pdbx_description
1 polymer ?
#
loop_
_entity_poly.entity_id
_entity_poly.type
_entity_poly.pdbx_seq_one_letter_code
_entity_poly.pdbx_strand_id
1 'polypeptide(L)'
;MYEKNKRGFTLVEIIVVLVILAILAAIAVPTTFGYVDDAKEVRELAKLRESLIASQVTFVKSAAFGEIGKDVTNETGSTNYYLTDNQNKSIQKYLDTKPYVLIYGIGAPSYYGGTSQEASNVYCIIYQKDNNSKPWYYDGKKWSHRYLWNNDGAKPGEDVTRAMYTIDGYNRMRNVKDSKNEDARVAMCYGYVYGNLCQNGGSYSEIWNVIKKLSE
;
A
#
# COMPACT_ATOMS: atom_id res chain seq x y z
N MET A 1 -66.09 6.28 37.46
CA MET A 1 -64.81 6.78 38.01
C MET A 1 -63.72 5.81 37.54
N TYR A 2 -62.69 6.28 36.83
CA TYR A 2 -61.64 5.42 36.27
C TYR A 2 -60.43 5.45 37.24
N GLU A 3 -60.21 4.37 37.99
CA GLU A 3 -59.02 4.26 38.83
C GLU A 3 -57.79 4.01 37.96
N LYS A 4 -56.86 4.98 37.97
CA LYS A 4 -55.53 4.82 37.35
C LYS A 4 -54.67 3.98 38.28
N ASN A 5 -54.59 2.68 38.01
CA ASN A 5 -53.58 1.77 38.58
C ASN A 5 -52.17 2.25 38.18
N LYS A 6 -51.50 3.01 39.05
CA LYS A 6 -50.07 3.32 38.91
C LYS A 6 -49.25 2.15 39.45
N ARG A 7 -49.02 1.13 38.62
CA ARG A 7 -47.94 0.15 38.85
C ARG A 7 -46.61 0.85 38.59
N GLY A 8 -45.95 1.30 39.66
CA GLY A 8 -44.57 1.79 39.58
C GLY A 8 -43.61 0.62 39.45
N PHE A 9 -42.63 0.73 38.56
CA PHE A 9 -41.51 -0.22 38.50
C PHE A 9 -40.76 -0.23 39.83
N THR A 10 -40.39 -1.41 40.30
CA THR A 10 -39.58 -1.53 41.51
C THR A 10 -38.13 -1.17 41.21
N LEU A 11 -37.44 -0.56 42.17
CA LEU A 11 -36.02 -0.23 42.05
C LEU A 11 -35.18 -1.49 41.75
N VAL A 12 -35.59 -2.63 42.33
CA VAL A 12 -34.97 -3.94 42.11
C VAL A 12 -35.08 -4.39 40.66
N GLU A 13 -36.24 -4.26 40.02
CA GLU A 13 -36.41 -4.60 38.60
C GLU A 13 -35.46 -3.82 37.70
N ILE A 14 -35.26 -2.53 37.97
CA ILE A 14 -34.34 -1.70 37.19
C ILE A 14 -32.88 -2.12 37.39
N ILE A 15 -32.46 -2.43 38.61
CA ILE A 15 -31.07 -2.87 38.87
C ILE A 15 -30.78 -4.20 38.16
N VAL A 16 -31.70 -5.17 38.21
CA VAL A 16 -31.51 -6.47 37.54
C VAL A 16 -31.34 -6.28 36.04
N VAL A 17 -32.18 -5.43 35.41
CA VAL A 17 -32.07 -5.13 33.98
C VAL A 17 -30.73 -4.45 33.65
N LEU A 18 -30.31 -3.46 34.45
CA LEU A 18 -29.04 -2.77 34.24
C LEU A 18 -27.83 -3.70 34.39
N VAL A 19 -27.87 -4.64 35.33
CA VAL A 19 -26.82 -5.65 35.50
C VAL A 19 -26.75 -6.58 34.28
N ILE A 20 -27.89 -7.04 33.77
CA ILE A 20 -27.93 -7.88 32.56
C ILE A 20 -27.39 -7.09 31.35
N LEU A 21 -27.82 -5.83 31.16
CA LEU A 21 -27.32 -4.97 30.09
C LEU A 21 -25.81 -4.71 30.20
N ALA A 22 -25.29 -4.53 31.42
CA ALA A 22 -23.86 -4.36 31.65
C ALA A 22 -23.06 -5.61 31.25
N ILE A 23 -23.53 -6.81 31.59
CA ILE A 23 -22.87 -8.08 31.22
C ILE A 23 -22.91 -8.27 29.70
N LEU A 24 -24.06 -8.05 29.06
CA LEU A 24 -24.19 -8.16 27.60
C LEU A 24 -23.30 -7.16 26.87
N ALA A 25 -23.28 -5.91 27.32
CA ALA A 25 -22.41 -4.88 26.75
C ALA A 25 -20.93 -5.24 26.91
N ALA A 26 -20.52 -5.78 28.06
CA ALA A 26 -19.13 -6.17 28.31
C ALA A 26 -18.61 -7.24 27.32
N ILE A 27 -19.47 -8.15 26.86
CA ILE A 27 -19.10 -9.19 25.88
C ILE A 27 -19.25 -8.67 24.44
N ALA A 28 -20.32 -7.94 24.15
CA ALA A 28 -20.62 -7.47 22.79
C ALA A 28 -19.62 -6.42 22.31
N VAL A 29 -19.26 -5.45 23.15
CA VAL A 29 -18.46 -4.28 22.76
C VAL A 29 -17.05 -4.66 22.24
N PRO A 30 -16.25 -5.50 22.92
CA PRO A 30 -14.93 -5.90 22.39
C PRO A 30 -15.01 -6.62 21.04
N THR A 31 -16.01 -7.48 20.86
CA THR A 31 -16.16 -8.26 19.62
C THR A 31 -16.56 -7.39 18.44
N THR A 32 -17.50 -6.45 18.63
CA THR A 32 -17.96 -5.56 17.56
C THR A 32 -16.87 -4.61 17.11
N PHE A 33 -15.99 -4.15 18.01
CA PHE A 33 -14.84 -3.34 17.62
C PHE A 33 -13.82 -4.10 16.76
N GLY A 34 -13.54 -5.38 17.07
CA GLY A 34 -12.68 -6.23 16.22
C GLY A 34 -13.21 -6.41 14.79
N TYR A 35 -14.49 -6.75 14.64
CA TYR A 35 -15.12 -6.90 13.32
C TYR A 35 -15.13 -5.61 12.50
N VAL A 36 -15.26 -4.47 13.16
CA VAL A 36 -15.24 -3.16 12.49
C VAL A 36 -13.85 -2.87 11.93
N ASP A 37 -12.78 -3.22 12.63
CA ASP A 37 -11.43 -3.01 12.15
C ASP A 37 -11.07 -3.96 11.00
N ASP A 38 -11.46 -5.24 11.07
CA ASP A 38 -11.33 -6.19 9.95
C ASP A 38 -12.08 -5.70 8.70
N ALA A 39 -13.29 -5.20 8.87
CA ALA A 39 -14.09 -4.66 7.77
C ALA A 39 -13.44 -3.42 7.14
N LYS A 40 -12.80 -2.56 7.93
CA LYS A 40 -12.02 -1.42 7.42
C LYS A 40 -10.82 -1.91 6.61
N GLU A 41 -10.09 -2.92 7.11
CA GLU A 41 -8.92 -3.50 6.44
C GLU A 41 -9.31 -4.10 5.09
N VAL A 42 -10.38 -4.89 5.04
CA VAL A 42 -10.90 -5.49 3.79
C VAL A 42 -11.35 -4.40 2.81
N ARG A 43 -12.02 -3.36 3.28
CA ARG A 43 -12.45 -2.23 2.44
C ARG A 43 -11.27 -1.45 1.87
N GLU A 44 -10.23 -1.24 2.66
CA GLU A 44 -8.99 -0.59 2.21
C GLU A 44 -8.30 -1.45 1.16
N LEU A 45 -8.14 -2.75 1.41
CA LEU A 45 -7.55 -3.69 0.46
C LEU A 45 -8.30 -3.73 -0.88
N ALA A 46 -9.64 -3.64 -0.87
CA ALA A 46 -10.44 -3.56 -2.09
C ALA A 46 -10.07 -2.34 -2.94
N LYS A 47 -9.91 -1.16 -2.31
CA LYS A 47 -9.49 0.09 -2.98
C LYS A 47 -8.07 0.00 -3.51
N LEU A 48 -7.18 -0.65 -2.76
CA LEU A 48 -5.80 -0.88 -3.20
C LEU A 48 -5.75 -1.76 -4.45
N ARG A 49 -6.63 -2.75 -4.57
CA ARG A 49 -6.76 -3.56 -5.80
C ARG A 49 -7.28 -2.75 -6.98
N GLU A 50 -8.26 -1.86 -6.76
CA GLU A 50 -8.73 -0.94 -7.81
C GLU A 50 -7.61 0.01 -8.26
N SER A 51 -6.87 0.58 -7.30
CA SER A 51 -5.71 1.44 -7.53
C SER A 51 -4.59 0.72 -8.29
N LEU A 52 -4.33 -0.56 -8.00
CA LEU A 52 -3.38 -1.39 -8.76
C LEU A 52 -3.79 -1.53 -10.23
N ILE A 53 -5.08 -1.75 -10.51
CA ILE A 53 -5.57 -1.83 -11.90
C ILE A 53 -5.41 -0.47 -12.59
N ALA A 54 -5.77 0.61 -11.90
CA ALA A 54 -5.66 1.96 -12.43
C ALA A 54 -4.21 2.35 -12.71
N SER A 55 -3.27 2.00 -11.83
CA SER A 55 -1.85 2.27 -12.01
C SER A 55 -1.28 1.47 -13.18
N GLN A 56 -1.61 0.18 -13.30
CA GLN A 56 -1.23 -0.66 -14.44
C GLN A 56 -1.70 -0.04 -15.78
N VAL A 57 -2.95 0.42 -15.85
CA VAL A 57 -3.48 1.09 -17.06
C VAL A 57 -2.75 2.42 -17.31
N THR A 58 -2.47 3.18 -16.25
CA THR A 58 -1.77 4.47 -16.35
C THR A 58 -0.35 4.29 -16.89
N PHE A 59 0.40 3.31 -16.38
CA PHE A 59 1.78 3.06 -16.80
C PHE A 59 1.88 2.53 -18.23
N VAL A 60 0.97 1.63 -18.63
CA VAL A 60 0.87 1.17 -20.02
C VAL A 60 0.54 2.33 -20.96
N LYS A 61 -0.37 3.23 -20.58
CA LYS A 61 -0.68 4.42 -21.37
C LYS A 61 0.51 5.37 -21.47
N SER A 62 1.22 5.63 -20.37
CA SER A 62 2.39 6.50 -20.42
C SER A 62 3.49 5.94 -21.33
N ALA A 63 3.71 4.64 -21.32
CA ALA A 63 4.66 3.99 -22.23
C ALA A 63 4.23 4.16 -23.70
N ALA A 64 2.94 4.01 -24.00
CA ALA A 64 2.40 4.14 -25.36
C ALA A 64 2.38 5.59 -25.89
N PHE A 65 2.14 6.57 -25.02
CA PHE A 65 1.92 7.98 -25.41
C PHE A 65 3.05 8.94 -25.00
N GLY A 66 4.11 8.44 -24.36
CA GLY A 66 5.27 9.24 -23.98
C GLY A 66 5.05 10.18 -22.79
N GLU A 67 4.09 9.88 -21.91
CA GLU A 67 3.90 10.64 -20.66
C GLU A 67 4.90 10.18 -19.59
N ILE A 68 6.10 10.75 -19.60
CA ILE A 68 7.17 10.33 -18.69
C ILE A 68 7.20 11.26 -17.47
N GLY A 69 7.20 10.63 -16.29
CA GLY A 69 7.46 11.32 -15.03
C GLY A 69 8.88 11.90 -14.96
N LYS A 70 9.13 12.87 -14.07
CA LYS A 70 10.49 13.41 -13.91
C LYS A 70 11.42 12.37 -13.32
N ASP A 71 12.58 12.17 -13.93
CA ASP A 71 13.54 11.16 -13.50
C ASP A 71 14.55 11.71 -12.48
N VAL A 72 15.02 10.82 -11.60
CA VAL A 72 16.12 11.05 -10.66
C VAL A 72 17.06 9.87 -10.78
N THR A 73 18.22 10.13 -11.35
CA THR A 73 19.24 9.10 -11.59
C THR A 73 20.38 9.26 -10.60
N ASN A 74 20.83 8.17 -9.98
CA ASN A 74 22.01 8.15 -9.13
C ASN A 74 23.31 7.98 -9.93
N GLU A 75 24.48 8.12 -9.28
CA GLU A 75 25.79 8.00 -9.91
C GLU A 75 26.04 6.63 -10.59
N THR A 76 25.35 5.59 -10.13
CA THR A 76 25.40 4.23 -10.70
C THR A 76 24.44 4.02 -11.89
N GLY A 77 23.72 5.06 -12.32
CA GLY A 77 22.80 4.99 -13.47
C GLY A 77 21.45 4.33 -13.16
N SER A 78 21.07 4.23 -11.88
CA SER A 78 19.74 3.76 -11.47
C SER A 78 18.77 4.92 -11.38
N THR A 79 17.63 4.77 -12.03
CA THR A 79 16.67 5.85 -12.22
C THR A 79 15.36 5.57 -11.48
N ASN A 80 14.93 6.57 -10.72
CA ASN A 80 13.63 6.67 -10.09
C ASN A 80 12.80 7.73 -10.81
N TYR A 81 11.46 7.69 -10.69
CA TYR A 81 10.57 8.63 -11.38
C TYR A 81 9.56 9.26 -10.43
N TYR A 82 9.25 10.53 -10.62
CA TYR A 82 8.10 11.18 -10.01
C TYR A 82 6.91 11.10 -10.96
N LEU A 83 5.77 10.63 -10.46
CA LEU A 83 4.55 10.61 -11.25
C LEU A 83 4.14 12.03 -11.64
N THR A 84 3.67 12.19 -12.88
CA THR A 84 3.05 13.45 -13.30
C THR A 84 1.77 13.72 -12.50
N ASP A 85 1.30 14.96 -12.53
CA ASP A 85 0.02 15.32 -11.91
C ASP A 85 -1.15 14.52 -12.48
N ASN A 86 -1.14 14.25 -13.78
CA ASN A 86 -2.21 13.51 -14.44
C ASN A 86 -2.19 12.03 -14.04
N GLN A 87 -1.00 11.42 -13.96
CA GLN A 87 -0.83 10.06 -13.45
C GLN A 87 -1.31 9.96 -12.00
N ASN A 88 -0.88 10.88 -11.14
CA ASN A 88 -1.30 10.92 -9.74
C ASN A 88 -2.81 11.08 -9.58
N LYS A 89 -3.44 12.00 -10.32
CA LYS A 89 -4.90 12.19 -10.30
C LYS A 89 -5.64 10.94 -10.77
N SER A 90 -5.14 10.29 -11.82
CA SER A 90 -5.77 9.08 -12.39
C SER A 90 -5.79 7.93 -11.40
N ILE A 91 -4.73 7.78 -10.60
CA ILE A 91 -4.62 6.68 -9.64
C ILE A 91 -5.27 7.04 -8.30
N GLN A 92 -5.05 8.26 -7.79
CA GLN A 92 -5.64 8.73 -6.53
C GLN A 92 -7.17 8.67 -6.53
N LYS A 93 -7.83 8.79 -7.69
CA LYS A 93 -9.28 8.68 -7.80
C LYS A 93 -9.86 7.40 -7.16
N TYR A 94 -9.07 6.32 -7.11
CA TYR A 94 -9.47 5.03 -6.54
C TYR A 94 -9.11 4.87 -5.07
N LEU A 95 -8.47 5.89 -4.47
CA LEU A 95 -8.11 5.95 -3.06
C LEU A 95 -9.04 6.94 -2.34
N ASP A 96 -9.42 6.63 -1.10
CA ASP A 96 -10.34 7.50 -0.32
C ASP A 96 -9.70 8.80 0.15
N THR A 97 -8.37 8.82 0.26
CA THR A 97 -7.62 9.90 0.85
C THR A 97 -6.36 10.18 0.07
N LYS A 98 -5.77 11.35 0.31
CA LYS A 98 -4.38 11.60 -0.05
C LYS A 98 -3.51 10.67 0.81
N PRO A 99 -2.74 9.76 0.21
CA PRO A 99 -1.93 8.83 0.97
C PRO A 99 -0.71 9.53 1.56
N TYR A 100 -0.25 9.04 2.70
CA TYR A 100 1.02 9.43 3.29
C TYR A 100 2.19 8.89 2.47
N VAL A 101 2.09 7.64 2.00
CA VAL A 101 3.05 7.03 1.08
C VAL A 101 2.30 6.37 -0.07
N LEU A 102 2.74 6.64 -1.29
CA LEU A 102 2.29 5.95 -2.49
C LEU A 102 3.45 5.82 -3.47
N ILE A 103 3.98 4.62 -3.57
CA ILE A 103 5.17 4.30 -4.37
C ILE A 103 4.89 3.03 -5.17
N TYR A 104 5.31 3.01 -6.43
CA TYR A 104 5.17 1.88 -7.33
C TYR A 104 6.55 1.39 -7.74
N GLY A 105 6.74 0.08 -7.79
CA GLY A 105 7.83 -0.51 -8.54
C GLY A 105 7.34 -0.93 -9.91
N ILE A 106 7.86 -0.31 -10.96
CA ILE A 106 7.51 -0.60 -12.34
C ILE A 106 8.68 -1.25 -13.08
N GLY A 107 8.40 -2.09 -14.07
CA GLY A 107 9.44 -2.67 -14.92
C GLY A 107 8.90 -3.41 -16.12
N ALA A 108 9.82 -4.03 -16.88
CA ALA A 108 9.53 -4.88 -18.03
C ALA A 108 9.69 -6.38 -17.66
N PRO A 109 8.98 -7.31 -18.33
CA PRO A 109 9.03 -8.75 -18.03
C PRO A 109 10.33 -9.43 -18.46
N SER A 110 11.17 -8.74 -19.24
CA SER A 110 12.48 -9.22 -19.65
C SER A 110 13.47 -8.07 -19.65
N TYR A 111 14.64 -8.33 -19.06
CA TYR A 111 15.95 -7.75 -19.42
C TYR A 111 16.67 -6.82 -18.41
N TYR A 112 17.97 -7.10 -18.31
CA TYR A 112 19.06 -6.24 -17.82
C TYR A 112 19.06 -4.90 -18.57
N GLY A 113 18.33 -3.91 -18.07
CA GLY A 113 18.47 -2.52 -18.55
C GLY A 113 17.31 -1.99 -19.39
N GLY A 114 16.09 -2.47 -19.16
CA GLY A 114 14.90 -1.77 -19.66
C GLY A 114 14.93 -0.29 -19.24
N THR A 115 14.80 0.60 -20.22
CA THR A 115 14.70 2.04 -19.99
C THR A 115 13.29 2.40 -19.47
N SER A 116 13.09 3.60 -18.94
CA SER A 116 11.78 4.08 -18.43
C SER A 116 10.60 3.80 -19.35
N GLN A 117 10.83 3.90 -20.67
CA GLN A 117 9.79 3.83 -21.68
C GLN A 117 9.22 2.41 -21.86
N GLU A 118 9.94 1.38 -21.39
CA GLU A 118 9.52 -0.02 -21.50
C GLU A 118 8.91 -0.56 -20.18
N ALA A 119 8.96 0.22 -19.10
CA ALA A 119 8.45 -0.15 -17.79
C ALA A 119 6.92 -0.08 -17.72
N SER A 120 6.26 -1.09 -18.27
CA SER A 120 4.80 -1.15 -18.42
C SER A 120 4.10 -1.85 -17.25
N ASN A 121 4.80 -2.72 -16.51
CA ASN A 121 4.19 -3.58 -15.50
C ASN A 121 4.44 -3.08 -14.09
N VAL A 122 3.39 -3.09 -13.26
CA VAL A 122 3.47 -2.81 -11.82
C VAL A 122 3.83 -4.09 -11.08
N TYR A 123 5.06 -4.13 -10.57
CA TYR A 123 5.61 -5.27 -9.85
C TYR A 123 5.44 -5.17 -8.34
N CYS A 124 5.50 -3.96 -7.80
CA CYS A 124 5.20 -3.75 -6.39
C CYS A 124 4.50 -2.42 -6.14
N ILE A 125 3.84 -2.32 -4.99
CA ILE A 125 3.23 -1.09 -4.49
C ILE A 125 3.54 -0.97 -3.01
N ILE A 126 3.87 0.23 -2.57
CA ILE A 126 3.94 0.63 -1.17
C ILE A 126 2.87 1.68 -0.95
N TYR A 127 1.96 1.40 -0.03
CA TYR A 127 0.88 2.31 0.32
C TYR A 127 0.84 2.52 1.82
N GLN A 128 0.72 3.76 2.25
CA GLN A 128 0.41 4.08 3.64
C GLN A 128 -0.61 5.21 3.65
N LYS A 129 -1.74 4.98 4.31
CA LYS A 129 -2.86 5.92 4.32
C LYS A 129 -2.51 7.22 5.03
N ASP A 130 -2.03 7.12 6.27
CA ASP A 130 -1.57 8.22 7.13
C ASP A 130 -0.31 7.79 7.90
N ASN A 131 0.35 8.71 8.60
CA ASN A 131 1.61 8.46 9.32
C ASN A 131 1.48 7.40 10.45
N ASN A 132 0.26 7.07 10.89
CA ASN A 132 0.03 6.13 11.98
C ASN A 132 -0.48 4.77 11.48
N SER A 133 -0.88 4.68 10.21
CA SER A 133 -1.38 3.46 9.59
C SER A 133 -0.25 2.50 9.27
N LYS A 134 -0.50 1.20 9.41
CA LYS A 134 0.46 0.17 8.97
C LYS A 134 0.61 0.23 7.45
N PRO A 135 1.84 0.22 6.91
CA PRO A 135 2.05 0.22 5.47
C PRO A 135 1.57 -1.09 4.84
N TRP A 136 0.95 -0.97 3.68
CA TRP A 136 0.58 -2.05 2.79
C TRP A 136 1.63 -2.22 1.70
N TYR A 137 1.94 -3.48 1.43
CA TYR A 137 2.92 -3.88 0.44
C TYR A 137 2.29 -4.87 -0.53
N TYR A 138 2.36 -4.56 -1.82
CA TYR A 138 2.03 -5.49 -2.89
C TYR A 138 3.32 -6.10 -3.44
N ASP A 139 3.42 -7.43 -3.45
CA ASP A 139 4.60 -8.18 -3.90
C ASP A 139 4.49 -8.71 -5.35
N GLY A 140 3.57 -8.16 -6.14
CA GLY A 140 3.31 -8.64 -7.50
C GLY A 140 2.35 -9.83 -7.56
N LYS A 141 1.99 -10.41 -6.41
CA LYS A 141 1.01 -11.51 -6.28
C LYS A 141 -0.05 -11.23 -5.23
N LYS A 142 0.34 -10.70 -4.08
CA LYS A 142 -0.53 -10.47 -2.92
C LYS A 142 -0.18 -9.20 -2.17
N TRP A 143 -1.15 -8.75 -1.40
CA TRP A 143 -1.00 -7.64 -0.47
C TRP A 143 -0.69 -8.16 0.93
N SER A 144 0.19 -7.48 1.66
CA SER A 144 0.50 -7.78 3.07
C SER A 144 1.08 -6.57 3.79
N HIS A 145 1.10 -6.60 5.12
CA HIS A 145 1.82 -5.61 5.94
C HIS A 145 3.30 -5.92 6.14
N ARG A 146 3.83 -6.96 5.47
CA ARG A 146 5.23 -7.36 5.61
C ARG A 146 6.11 -6.49 4.71
N TYR A 147 7.14 -5.90 5.29
CA TYR A 147 8.14 -5.11 4.57
C TYR A 147 8.76 -5.89 3.39
N LEU A 148 8.90 -5.21 2.24
CA LEU A 148 9.31 -5.81 0.96
C LEU A 148 10.81 -6.00 0.79
N TRP A 149 11.63 -5.18 1.44
CA TRP A 149 13.09 -5.26 1.25
C TRP A 149 13.72 -6.29 2.16
N ASN A 150 14.58 -7.12 1.59
CA ASN A 150 15.46 -8.01 2.35
C ASN A 150 16.89 -7.47 2.32
N ASN A 151 17.48 -7.22 3.49
CA ASN A 151 18.86 -6.74 3.63
C ASN A 151 19.90 -7.76 3.12
N ASP A 152 19.60 -9.05 3.20
CA ASP A 152 20.49 -10.13 2.77
C ASP A 152 20.30 -10.50 1.28
N GLY A 153 19.33 -9.87 0.62
CA GLY A 153 18.77 -10.41 -0.62
C GLY A 153 18.10 -11.77 -0.40
N ALA A 154 17.39 -12.24 -1.41
CA ALA A 154 16.80 -13.58 -1.38
C ALA A 154 17.91 -14.66 -1.43
N LYS A 155 18.06 -15.50 -0.40
CA LYS A 155 19.00 -16.65 -0.45
C LYS A 155 18.44 -17.75 -1.37
N PRO A 156 19.26 -18.47 -2.15
CA PRO A 156 18.78 -19.58 -2.96
C PRO A 156 18.07 -20.63 -2.08
N GLY A 157 16.82 -20.98 -2.41
CA GLY A 157 16.04 -21.99 -1.69
C GLY A 157 15.23 -21.52 -0.48
N GLU A 158 15.31 -20.24 -0.08
CA GLU A 158 14.25 -19.66 0.76
C GLU A 158 12.95 -19.59 -0.04
N ASP A 159 11.78 -19.55 0.61
CA ASP A 159 10.51 -19.21 -0.05
C ASP A 159 10.56 -17.74 -0.50
N VAL A 160 11.24 -17.53 -1.62
CA VAL A 160 11.66 -16.25 -2.21
C VAL A 160 10.50 -15.49 -2.85
N THR A 161 9.28 -15.70 -2.38
CA THR A 161 8.08 -15.05 -2.90
C THR A 161 8.02 -13.53 -2.65
N ARG A 162 9.01 -12.90 -1.96
CA ARG A 162 8.77 -11.59 -1.30
C ARG A 162 9.91 -10.56 -1.25
N ALA A 163 11.04 -10.73 -1.91
CA ALA A 163 12.18 -9.82 -1.69
C ALA A 163 12.43 -8.88 -2.87
N MET A 164 12.15 -7.60 -2.64
CA MET A 164 12.92 -6.55 -3.32
C MET A 164 14.33 -6.52 -2.74
N TYR A 165 15.32 -6.31 -3.59
CA TYR A 165 16.71 -6.16 -3.17
C TYR A 165 17.45 -5.24 -4.15
N THR A 166 18.58 -4.69 -3.71
CA THR A 166 19.40 -3.81 -4.53
C THR A 166 20.72 -4.50 -4.84
N ILE A 167 21.09 -4.56 -6.12
CA ILE A 167 22.37 -5.10 -6.58
C ILE A 167 22.92 -4.21 -7.68
N ASP A 168 24.20 -3.86 -7.58
CA ASP A 168 24.89 -2.96 -8.51
C ASP A 168 24.16 -1.61 -8.70
N GLY A 169 23.55 -1.09 -7.63
CA GLY A 169 22.76 0.15 -7.65
C GLY A 169 21.30 0.00 -8.08
N TYR A 170 20.93 -1.11 -8.74
CA TYR A 170 19.60 -1.34 -9.29
C TYR A 170 18.69 -2.11 -8.34
N ASN A 171 17.42 -1.69 -8.25
CA ASN A 171 16.40 -2.47 -7.57
C ASN A 171 15.94 -3.65 -8.43
N ARG A 172 15.82 -4.81 -7.80
CA ARG A 172 15.36 -6.05 -8.42
C ARG A 172 14.32 -6.74 -7.57
N MET A 173 13.46 -7.51 -8.23
CA MET A 173 12.40 -8.26 -7.57
C MET A 173 12.37 -9.70 -8.08
N ARG A 174 12.40 -10.64 -7.15
CA ARG A 174 12.33 -12.08 -7.44
C ARG A 174 10.90 -12.55 -7.65
N ASN A 175 10.73 -13.61 -8.44
CA ASN A 175 9.47 -14.38 -8.54
C ASN A 175 8.23 -13.55 -8.89
N VAL A 176 8.42 -12.42 -9.57
CA VAL A 176 7.30 -11.61 -10.04
C VAL A 176 6.55 -12.34 -11.15
N LYS A 177 5.25 -12.07 -11.23
CA LYS A 177 4.38 -12.66 -12.26
C LYS A 177 5.00 -12.40 -13.64
N ASP A 178 5.07 -13.45 -14.46
CA ASP A 178 5.59 -13.43 -15.84
C ASP A 178 7.12 -13.37 -16.02
N SER A 179 7.92 -13.43 -14.95
CA SER A 179 9.37 -13.62 -15.10
C SER A 179 9.72 -15.08 -15.48
N LYS A 180 10.41 -15.25 -16.61
CA LYS A 180 10.82 -16.55 -17.16
C LYS A 180 12.25 -16.95 -16.77
N ASN A 181 12.64 -16.81 -15.50
CA ASN A 181 13.89 -17.31 -14.87
C ASN A 181 14.90 -16.24 -14.38
N GLU A 182 14.56 -14.95 -14.38
CA GLU A 182 15.46 -13.89 -13.90
C GLU A 182 14.77 -12.89 -12.95
N ASP A 183 15.54 -12.20 -12.13
CA ASP A 183 14.98 -11.16 -11.25
C ASP A 183 14.63 -9.91 -12.07
N ALA A 184 13.39 -9.43 -11.94
CA ALA A 184 12.91 -8.28 -12.70
C ALA A 184 13.60 -7.01 -12.19
N ARG A 185 14.17 -6.19 -13.08
CA ARG A 185 14.59 -4.82 -12.72
C ARG A 185 13.35 -3.98 -12.45
N VAL A 186 13.40 -3.25 -11.35
CA VAL A 186 12.30 -2.40 -10.88
C VAL A 186 12.79 -0.97 -10.78
N ALA A 187 12.17 -0.07 -11.53
CA ALA A 187 12.30 1.35 -11.30
C ALA A 187 11.22 1.80 -10.32
N MET A 188 11.57 2.70 -9.41
CA MET A 188 10.63 3.19 -8.42
C MET A 188 9.96 4.48 -8.91
N CYS A 189 8.63 4.51 -8.86
CA CYS A 189 7.80 5.64 -9.24
C CYS A 189 7.05 6.20 -8.02
N TYR A 190 7.24 7.48 -7.72
CA TYR A 190 6.75 8.13 -6.52
C TYR A 190 5.54 9.01 -6.83
N GLY A 191 4.42 8.73 -6.17
CA GLY A 191 3.26 9.61 -6.18
C GLY A 191 3.23 10.49 -4.94
N TYR A 192 3.26 9.88 -3.75
CA TYR A 192 3.19 10.56 -2.47
C TYR A 192 4.28 10.10 -1.51
N VAL A 193 4.88 11.05 -0.80
CA VAL A 193 5.84 10.81 0.28
C VAL A 193 5.56 11.79 1.41
N TYR A 194 5.42 11.26 2.63
CA TYR A 194 5.08 12.02 3.82
C TYR A 194 3.82 12.91 3.68
N GLY A 195 2.83 12.43 2.91
CA GLY A 195 1.58 13.16 2.62
C GLY A 195 1.70 14.24 1.56
N ASN A 196 2.90 14.48 1.03
CA ASN A 196 3.15 15.45 -0.02
C ASN A 196 3.20 14.77 -1.39
N LEU A 197 2.57 15.40 -2.38
CA LEU A 197 2.65 14.99 -3.77
C LEU A 197 4.07 15.23 -4.27
N CYS A 198 4.72 14.19 -4.79
CA CYS A 198 6.10 14.31 -5.28
C CYS A 198 6.08 14.93 -6.69
N GLN A 199 6.30 16.23 -6.78
CA GLN A 199 6.28 16.95 -8.06
C GLN A 199 7.67 17.41 -8.53
N ASN A 200 8.62 17.62 -7.60
CA ASN A 200 10.01 17.98 -7.83
C ASN A 200 10.80 17.86 -6.51
N GLY A 201 12.05 17.40 -6.55
CA GLY A 201 13.04 17.85 -5.55
C GLY A 201 13.37 16.93 -4.37
N GLY A 202 13.44 15.62 -4.59
CA GLY A 202 14.16 14.71 -3.69
C GLY A 202 15.38 14.10 -4.36
N SER A 203 16.50 14.05 -3.66
CA SER A 203 17.65 13.22 -4.06
C SER A 203 17.29 11.73 -3.91
N TYR A 204 17.97 10.87 -4.67
CA TYR A 204 17.84 9.42 -4.55
C TYR A 204 18.00 8.92 -3.09
N SER A 205 18.82 9.62 -2.28
CA SER A 205 19.08 9.29 -0.87
C SER A 205 17.87 9.54 0.06
N GLU A 206 17.19 10.67 -0.09
CA GLU A 206 16.02 11.01 0.72
C GLU A 206 14.89 10.01 0.53
N ILE A 207 14.75 9.55 -0.72
CA ILE A 207 13.81 8.51 -1.11
C ILE A 207 14.07 7.18 -0.38
N TRP A 208 15.34 6.76 -0.29
CA TRP A 208 15.69 5.55 0.45
C TRP A 208 15.46 5.68 1.95
N ASN A 209 15.62 6.87 2.52
CA ASN A 209 15.31 7.11 3.91
C ASN A 209 13.83 6.92 4.21
N VAL A 210 12.93 7.29 3.29
CA VAL A 210 11.49 7.00 3.39
C VAL A 210 11.25 5.50 3.48
N ILE A 211 11.81 4.74 2.54
CA ILE A 211 11.61 3.29 2.45
C ILE A 211 12.13 2.61 3.72
N LYS A 212 13.33 2.99 4.20
CA LYS A 212 13.92 2.46 5.44
C LYS A 212 13.06 2.76 6.67
N LYS A 213 12.53 3.97 6.79
CA LYS A 213 11.66 4.36 7.92
C LYS A 213 10.39 3.52 7.99
N LEU A 214 9.90 2.99 6.86
CA LEU A 214 8.73 2.10 6.83
C LEU A 214 9.02 0.67 7.34
N SER A 215 10.30 0.34 7.56
CA SER A 215 10.72 -0.94 8.15
C SER A 215 10.86 -0.91 9.68
N GLU A 216 10.92 0.30 10.26
CA GLU A 216 11.06 0.57 11.70
C GLU A 216 9.68 0.64 12.39
#